data_AF-A0A2M8UIV0-F1
#
_entry.id   AF-A0A2M8UIV0-F1
#
_cell.length_a   1.000
_cell.length_b   1.000
_cell.length_c   1.000
_cell.angle_alpha   90.00
_cell.angle_beta   90.00
_cell.angle_gamma   90.00
#
_symmetry.space_group_name_H-M   'P 1'
#
loop_
_entity.id
_entity.type
_entity.pdbx_description
1 polymer ?
#
loop_
_entity_poly.entity_id
_entity_poly.type
_entity_poly.pdbx_seq_one_letter_code
_entity_poly.pdbx_strand_id
1 'polypeptide(L)'
;MRILGYGKTEKVDHLVTKEMLDRESHRKLQKFLEEVEMAIFSANREVLKKAVPELTRESFMAFAVRVAEARARYLKIALELSANANPSPEDIARLKAAREANDELLHAFEATKRVIERGYTLLAK
;
A
#
# COMPACT_ATOMS: atom_id res chain seq x y z
N MET A 1 -33.24 -33.12 56.72
CA MET A 1 -32.87 -31.76 57.19
C MET A 1 -32.47 -30.94 55.96
N ARG A 2 -33.28 -29.96 55.55
CA ARG A 2 -32.97 -29.04 54.44
C ARG A 2 -31.95 -28.02 54.93
N ILE A 3 -30.81 -27.89 54.24
CA ILE A 3 -29.91 -26.75 54.41
C ILE A 3 -30.09 -25.85 53.19
N LEU A 4 -30.69 -24.67 53.41
CA LEU A 4 -30.63 -23.53 52.51
C LEU A 4 -29.23 -22.90 52.65
N GLY A 5 -28.59 -22.57 51.53
CA GLY A 5 -27.33 -21.82 51.53
C GLY A 5 -27.20 -20.98 50.27
N TYR A 6 -27.08 -19.66 50.46
CA TYR A 6 -26.86 -18.68 49.40
C TYR A 6 -25.43 -18.75 48.87
N GLY A 7 -25.26 -19.00 47.57
CA GLY A 7 -24.00 -18.71 46.90
C GLY A 7 -23.87 -17.20 46.75
N LYS A 8 -23.03 -16.57 47.58
CA LYS A 8 -22.58 -15.20 47.35
C LYS A 8 -21.84 -15.17 46.02
N THR A 9 -22.43 -14.55 45.01
CA THR A 9 -21.69 -14.02 43.88
C THR A 9 -20.86 -12.86 44.40
N GLU A 10 -19.58 -13.10 44.66
CA GLU A 10 -18.63 -12.01 44.81
C GLU A 10 -18.59 -11.25 43.49
N LYS A 11 -19.33 -10.15 43.42
CA LYS A 11 -18.99 -9.06 42.52
C LYS A 11 -17.69 -8.48 43.06
N VAL A 12 -16.57 -9.01 42.58
CA VAL A 12 -15.27 -8.38 42.80
C VAL A 12 -15.32 -7.06 42.04
N ASP A 13 -15.66 -5.98 42.74
CA ASP A 13 -15.45 -4.63 42.25
C ASP A 13 -13.93 -4.45 42.15
N HIS A 14 -13.39 -4.75 40.97
CA HIS A 14 -12.01 -4.43 40.67
C HIS A 14 -11.91 -2.90 40.61
N LEU A 15 -11.42 -2.29 41.69
CA LEU A 15 -11.07 -0.88 41.72
C LEU A 15 -9.88 -0.67 40.77
N VAL A 16 -10.18 -0.28 39.54
CA VAL A 16 -9.20 -0.01 38.49
C VAL A 16 -8.62 1.38 38.73
N THR A 17 -7.29 1.50 38.81
CA THR A 17 -6.66 2.83 38.91
C THR A 17 -6.78 3.59 37.59
N LYS A 18 -6.70 4.92 37.61
CA LYS A 18 -6.71 5.74 36.39
C LYS A 18 -5.64 5.29 35.37
N GLU A 19 -4.46 4.91 35.84
CA GLU A 19 -3.39 4.36 35.00
C GLU A 19 -3.73 2.99 34.40
N MET A 20 -4.46 2.14 35.14
CA MET A 20 -4.95 0.86 34.62
C MET A 20 -6.07 1.05 33.59
N LEU A 21 -6.93 2.05 33.75
CA LEU A 21 -7.93 2.45 32.75
C LEU A 21 -7.28 2.97 31.47
N ASP A 22 -6.21 3.76 31.59
CA ASP A 22 -5.44 4.24 30.44
C ASP A 22 -4.78 3.04 29.73
N ARG A 23 -4.16 2.12 30.46
CA ARG A 23 -3.59 0.87 29.88
C ARG A 23 -4.64 -0.03 29.22
N GLU A 24 -5.82 -0.18 29.84
CA GLU A 24 -6.90 -0.98 29.27
C GLU A 24 -7.46 -0.32 28.00
N SER A 25 -7.63 1.00 28.02
CA SER A 25 -8.05 1.79 26.86
C SER A 25 -7.01 1.72 25.73
N HIS A 26 -5.72 1.83 26.05
CA HIS A 26 -4.63 1.63 25.08
C HIS A 26 -4.64 0.22 24.49
N ARG A 27 -4.86 -0.82 25.30
CA ARG A 27 -4.96 -2.20 24.82
C ARG A 27 -6.19 -2.41 23.92
N LYS A 28 -7.34 -1.84 24.27
CA LYS A 28 -8.56 -1.87 23.43
C LYS A 28 -8.31 -1.17 22.10
N LEU A 29 -7.65 -0.01 22.11
CA LEU A 29 -7.27 0.72 20.89
C LEU A 29 -6.30 -0.11 20.03
N GLN A 30 -5.26 -0.69 20.62
CA GLN A 30 -4.32 -1.56 19.88
C GLN A 30 -5.03 -2.73 19.22
N LYS A 31 -5.90 -3.43 19.95
CA LYS A 31 -6.69 -4.55 19.39
C LYS A 31 -7.58 -4.09 18.25
N PHE A 32 -8.23 -2.95 18.38
CA PHE A 32 -9.05 -2.38 17.31
C PHE A 32 -8.20 -2.02 16.08
N LEU A 33 -7.02 -1.43 16.26
CA LEU A 33 -6.10 -1.13 15.16
C LEU A 33 -5.62 -2.41 14.45
N GLU A 34 -5.28 -3.46 15.21
CA GLU A 34 -4.94 -4.78 14.64
C GLU A 34 -6.10 -5.38 13.83
N GLU A 35 -7.33 -5.30 14.36
CA GLU A 35 -8.55 -5.75 13.66
C GLU A 35 -8.76 -4.96 12.35
N VAL A 36 -8.57 -3.64 12.40
CA VAL A 36 -8.66 -2.76 11.23
C VAL A 36 -7.57 -3.08 10.21
N GLU A 37 -6.32 -3.28 10.62
CA GLU A 37 -5.21 -3.65 9.74
C GLU A 37 -5.48 -4.99 9.04
N MET A 38 -5.97 -5.99 9.77
CA MET A 38 -6.37 -7.28 9.22
C MET A 38 -7.53 -7.15 8.23
N ALA A 39 -8.54 -6.33 8.54
CA ALA A 39 -9.66 -6.07 7.64
C ALA A 39 -9.19 -5.39 6.35
N ILE A 40 -8.33 -4.37 6.44
CA ILE A 40 -7.74 -3.67 5.29
C ILE A 40 -6.92 -4.64 4.45
N PHE A 41 -6.08 -5.47 5.08
CA PHE A 41 -5.27 -6.47 4.38
C PHE A 41 -6.15 -7.45 3.60
N SER A 42 -7.19 -8.00 4.24
CA SER A 42 -8.12 -8.93 3.59
C SER A 42 -8.87 -8.28 2.43
N ALA A 43 -9.39 -7.07 2.64
CA ALA A 43 -10.09 -6.31 1.61
C ALA A 43 -9.20 -6.02 0.40
N ASN A 44 -7.97 -5.51 0.63
CA ASN A 44 -7.02 -5.23 -0.44
C ASN A 44 -6.66 -6.50 -1.22
N ARG A 45 -6.40 -7.61 -0.53
CA ARG A 45 -6.09 -8.89 -1.17
C ARG A 45 -7.25 -9.40 -2.02
N GLU A 46 -8.49 -9.30 -1.54
CA GLU A 46 -9.67 -9.72 -2.28
C GLU A 46 -9.91 -8.85 -3.53
N VAL A 47 -9.87 -7.52 -3.36
CA VAL A 47 -10.13 -6.56 -4.44
C VAL A 47 -9.04 -6.63 -5.50
N LEU A 48 -7.75 -6.64 -5.11
CA LEU A 48 -6.64 -6.65 -6.07
C LEU A 48 -6.56 -7.98 -6.83
N LYS A 49 -6.80 -9.12 -6.17
CA LYS A 49 -6.84 -10.42 -6.87
C LYS A 49 -7.91 -10.45 -7.97
N LYS A 50 -9.04 -9.78 -7.77
CA LYS A 50 -10.13 -9.68 -8.76
C LYS A 50 -9.82 -8.66 -9.86
N ALA A 51 -9.27 -7.51 -9.50
CA ALA A 51 -9.07 -6.39 -10.42
C ALA A 51 -7.82 -6.53 -11.31
N VAL A 52 -6.74 -7.13 -10.79
CA VAL A 52 -5.46 -7.30 -11.50
C VAL A 52 -4.97 -8.76 -11.36
N PRO A 53 -5.69 -9.73 -11.94
CA PRO A 53 -5.32 -11.14 -11.87
C PRO A 53 -3.99 -11.44 -12.59
N GLU A 54 -3.61 -10.58 -13.54
CA GLU A 54 -2.39 -10.72 -14.35
C GLU A 54 -1.13 -10.18 -13.64
N LEU A 55 -1.21 -9.71 -12.38
CA LEU A 55 -0.02 -9.29 -11.64
C LEU A 55 0.82 -10.50 -11.20
N THR A 56 1.59 -11.04 -12.13
CA THR A 56 2.55 -12.13 -11.95
C THR A 56 3.97 -11.60 -11.88
N ARG A 57 4.94 -12.48 -11.61
CA ARG A 57 6.37 -12.13 -11.68
C ARG A 57 6.73 -11.64 -13.09
N GLU A 58 6.26 -12.33 -14.12
CA GLU A 58 6.56 -12.05 -15.52
C GLU A 58 6.00 -10.70 -15.93
N SER A 59 4.74 -10.41 -15.59
CA SER A 59 4.12 -9.12 -15.94
C SER A 59 4.76 -7.96 -15.16
N PHE A 60 5.17 -8.18 -13.90
CA PHE A 60 5.90 -7.17 -13.13
C PHE A 60 7.28 -6.87 -13.74
N MET A 61 8.01 -7.90 -14.19
CA MET A 61 9.28 -7.71 -14.90
C MET A 61 9.08 -7.00 -16.24
N ALA A 62 8.03 -7.36 -17.00
CA ALA A 62 7.68 -6.66 -18.23
C ALA A 62 7.34 -5.20 -17.96
N PHE A 63 6.66 -4.88 -16.87
CA PHE A 63 6.38 -3.50 -16.47
C PHE A 63 7.68 -2.75 -16.14
N ALA A 64 8.63 -3.35 -15.43
CA ALA A 64 9.93 -2.74 -15.17
C ALA A 64 10.66 -2.36 -16.47
N VAL A 65 10.59 -3.21 -17.50
CA VAL A 65 11.13 -2.92 -18.84
C VAL A 65 10.43 -1.71 -19.47
N ARG A 66 9.09 -1.62 -19.40
CA ARG A 66 8.34 -0.47 -19.92
C ARG A 66 8.70 0.85 -19.24
N VAL A 67 8.94 0.84 -17.92
CA VAL A 67 9.44 2.01 -17.17
C VAL A 67 10.83 2.40 -17.66
N ALA A 68 11.74 1.43 -17.84
CA ALA A 68 13.08 1.71 -18.35
C ALA A 68 13.06 2.31 -19.76
N GLU A 69 12.18 1.82 -20.64
CA GLU A 69 11.99 2.39 -21.98
C GLU A 69 11.43 3.81 -21.94
N ALA A 70 10.48 4.11 -21.05
CA ALA A 70 9.95 5.46 -20.88
C ALA A 70 11.03 6.44 -20.43
N ARG A 71 11.86 6.03 -19.47
CA ARG A 71 13.04 6.78 -19.03
C ARG A 71 14.01 7.02 -20.18
N ALA A 72 14.31 5.98 -20.96
CA ALA A 72 15.20 6.09 -22.10
C ALA A 72 14.68 7.09 -23.14
N ARG A 73 13.37 7.08 -23.44
CA ARG A 73 12.74 8.04 -24.36
C ARG A 73 12.87 9.48 -23.85
N TYR A 74 12.55 9.72 -22.59
CA TYR A 74 12.67 11.03 -21.97
C TYR A 74 14.11 11.57 -22.03
N LEU A 75 15.08 10.76 -21.60
CA LEU A 75 16.49 11.13 -21.62
C LEU A 75 17.02 11.36 -23.03
N LYS A 76 16.59 10.56 -24.00
CA LYS A 76 16.95 10.74 -25.41
C LYS A 76 16.51 12.12 -25.91
N ILE A 77 15.26 12.51 -25.69
CA ILE A 77 14.75 13.82 -26.11
C ILE A 77 15.49 14.93 -25.37
N ALA A 78 15.75 14.79 -24.08
CA ALA A 78 16.49 15.78 -23.30
C ALA A 78 17.91 16.01 -23.86
N LEU A 79 18.61 14.95 -24.26
CA LEU A 79 19.93 15.01 -24.88
C LEU A 79 19.89 15.59 -26.31
N GLU A 80 18.86 15.28 -27.10
CA GLU A 80 18.65 15.89 -28.42
C GLU A 80 18.47 17.41 -28.29
N LEU A 81 17.70 17.87 -27.31
CA LEU A 81 17.42 19.28 -27.11
C LEU A 81 18.56 20.04 -26.43
N SER A 82 19.40 19.38 -25.63
CA SER A 82 20.58 20.05 -25.03
C SER A 82 21.62 20.45 -26.07
N ALA A 83 21.63 19.80 -27.23
CA ALA A 83 22.46 20.16 -28.38
C ALA A 83 21.85 21.27 -29.26
N ASN A 84 20.59 21.65 -29.03
CA ASN A 84 19.90 22.69 -29.79
C ASN A 84 19.91 24.03 -29.03
N ALA A 85 20.48 25.08 -29.64
CA ALA A 85 20.58 26.40 -29.02
C ALA A 85 19.24 27.12 -28.85
N ASN A 86 18.21 26.77 -29.63
CA ASN A 86 16.88 27.39 -29.53
C ASN A 86 15.76 26.38 -29.84
N PRO A 87 15.40 25.50 -28.88
CA PRO A 87 14.33 24.51 -29.08
C PRO A 87 12.99 25.19 -29.36
N SER A 88 12.22 24.60 -30.27
CA SER A 88 10.89 25.11 -30.62
C SER A 88 9.88 24.83 -29.48
N PRO A 89 8.73 25.52 -29.45
CA PRO A 89 7.65 25.16 -28.52
C PRO A 89 7.20 23.70 -28.65
N GLU A 90 7.25 23.14 -29.86
CA GLU A 90 6.92 21.73 -30.12
C GLU A 90 7.95 20.78 -29.50
N ASP A 91 9.24 21.12 -29.54
CA ASP A 91 10.30 20.37 -28.87
C ASP A 91 10.09 20.31 -27.36
N ILE A 92 9.76 21.45 -26.74
CA ILE A 92 9.47 21.53 -25.32
C ILE A 92 8.21 20.72 -24.97
N ALA A 93 7.17 20.77 -25.81
CA ALA A 93 5.97 19.97 -25.63
C ALA A 93 6.27 18.46 -25.70
N ARG A 94 7.09 18.04 -26.67
CA ARG A 94 7.55 16.64 -26.82
C ARG A 94 8.34 16.18 -25.59
N LEU A 95 9.25 17.00 -25.08
CA LEU A 95 10.00 16.71 -23.85
C LEU A 95 9.08 16.59 -22.63
N LYS A 96 8.12 17.51 -22.48
CA LYS A 96 7.15 17.51 -21.39
C LYS A 96 6.29 16.24 -21.40
N ALA A 97 5.75 15.86 -22.55
CA ALA A 97 4.96 14.64 -22.70
C ALA A 97 5.78 13.38 -22.35
N ALA A 98 7.04 13.32 -22.76
CA ALA A 98 7.92 12.20 -22.42
C ALA A 98 8.24 12.12 -20.92
N ARG A 99 8.42 13.27 -20.26
CA ARG A 99 8.60 13.35 -18.81
C ARG A 99 7.35 12.87 -18.07
N GLU A 100 6.18 13.36 -18.43
CA GLU A 100 4.91 12.96 -17.81
C GLU A 100 4.68 11.45 -17.94
N ALA A 101 4.88 10.88 -19.14
CA ALA A 101 4.77 9.45 -19.34
C ALA A 101 5.75 8.64 -18.46
N ASN A 102 7.00 9.11 -18.32
CA ASN A 102 7.98 8.48 -17.43
C ASN A 102 7.54 8.54 -15.96
N ASP A 103 7.09 9.70 -15.50
CA ASP A 103 6.72 9.93 -14.10
C ASP A 103 5.48 9.11 -13.71
N GLU A 104 4.45 9.09 -14.56
CA GLU A 104 3.25 8.28 -14.33
C GLU A 104 3.56 6.78 -14.30
N LEU A 105 4.39 6.28 -15.22
CA LEU A 105 4.80 4.88 -15.21
C LEU A 105 5.64 4.52 -13.99
N LEU A 106 6.51 5.42 -13.54
CA LEU A 106 7.30 5.22 -12.32
C LEU A 106 6.41 5.16 -11.08
N HIS A 107 5.47 6.09 -10.92
CA HIS A 107 4.53 6.10 -9.81
C HIS A 107 3.66 4.83 -9.78
N ALA A 108 3.14 4.41 -10.94
CA ALA A 108 2.35 3.19 -11.04
C ALA A 108 3.20 1.94 -10.72
N PHE A 109 4.46 1.90 -11.15
CA PHE A 109 5.39 0.81 -10.81
C PHE A 109 5.69 0.74 -9.32
N GLU A 110 5.91 1.87 -8.66
CA GLU A 110 6.10 1.94 -7.21
C GLU A 110 4.85 1.51 -6.43
N ALA A 111 3.66 1.94 -6.87
CA ALA A 111 2.40 1.49 -6.29
C ALA A 111 2.26 -0.04 -6.41
N THR A 112 2.62 -0.60 -7.56
CA THR A 112 2.59 -2.05 -7.80
C THR A 112 3.61 -2.79 -6.93
N LYS A 113 4.82 -2.24 -6.76
CA LYS A 113 5.83 -2.78 -5.83
C LYS A 113 5.32 -2.81 -4.40
N ARG A 114 4.63 -1.76 -3.93
CA ARG A 114 4.03 -1.73 -2.59
C ARG A 114 2.95 -2.79 -2.40
N VAL A 115 2.14 -3.06 -3.42
CA VAL A 115 1.14 -4.15 -3.40
C VAL A 115 1.81 -5.52 -3.15
N ILE A 116 2.94 -5.76 -3.83
CA ILE A 116 3.74 -6.98 -3.68
C ILE A 116 4.40 -7.03 -2.29
N GLU A 117 5.06 -5.96 -1.85
CA GLU A 117 5.73 -5.88 -0.54
C GLU A 117 4.75 -6.07 0.64
N ARG A 118 3.51 -5.60 0.48
CA ARG A 118 2.43 -5.79 1.46
C ARG A 118 1.80 -7.18 1.40
N GLY A 119 2.16 -8.03 0.43
CA GLY A 119 1.64 -9.40 0.31
C GLY A 119 0.17 -9.48 -0.14
N TYR A 120 -0.36 -8.42 -0.76
CA TYR A 120 -1.75 -8.41 -1.26
C TYR A 120 -1.94 -9.32 -2.48
N THR A 121 -0.86 -9.65 -3.19
CA THR A 121 -0.87 -10.65 -4.26
C THR A 121 0.14 -11.75 -3.97
N LEU A 122 -0.17 -12.97 -4.41
CA LEU A 122 0.82 -14.03 -4.47
C LEU A 122 1.53 -13.84 -5.80
N LEU A 123 2.80 -13.45 -5.78
CA LEU A 123 3.66 -13.68 -6.93
C LEU A 123 3.72 -15.20 -7.10
N ALA A 124 2.91 -15.74 -8.01
CA ALA A 124 3.02 -17.13 -8.41
C ALA A 124 4.49 -17.39 -8.78
N LYS A 125 5.01 -18.56 -8.36
CA LYS A 125 6.37 -18.97 -8.69
C LYS A 125 6.57 -19.06 -10.19
#